data_AF-A0A5J6P8D6-F1
#
_entry.id   AF-A0A5J6P8D6-F1
#
_cell.length_a   1.000
_cell.length_b   1.000
_cell.length_c   1.000
_cell.angle_alpha   90.00
_cell.angle_beta   90.00
_cell.angle_gamma   90.00
#
_symmetry.space_group_name_H-M   'P 1'
#
loop_
_entity.id
_entity.type
_entity.pdbx_description
1 polymer ?
#
loop_
_entity_poly.entity_id
_entity_poly.type
_entity_poly.pdbx_seq_one_letter_code
_entity_poly.pdbx_strand_id
1 'polypeptide(L)'
;MPFALKSRFYVGVYDPSTYDSWPYFHLDEGVYLSKNKRLCSHKSAIEFDDPEKAREFYASWQHADRYRLHVCPFQTHVEVPMPVFPDDHPRSILRRIESNEPRYIFNTALRWFFGDSRFFLAKSTLAKHRKILLAYGIDINCKPDVLLEPLPSLDEKPYSSKPSLSVV
;
A
#
# COMPACT_ATOMS: atom_id res chain seq x y z
N MET A 1 -2.53 -3.54 -13.05
CA MET A 1 -3.20 -2.64 -12.09
C MET A 1 -2.27 -2.47 -10.91
N PRO A 2 -2.04 -1.26 -10.38
CA PRO A 2 -1.36 -1.10 -9.10
C PRO A 2 -2.24 -1.64 -7.98
N PHE A 3 -1.60 -2.16 -6.94
CA PHE A 3 -2.26 -2.54 -5.69
C PHE A 3 -1.98 -1.45 -4.67
N ALA A 4 -3.00 -1.04 -3.94
CA ALA A 4 -2.84 -0.22 -2.75
C ALA A 4 -3.09 -1.09 -1.51
N LEU A 5 -2.41 -0.75 -0.42
CA LEU A 5 -2.75 -1.32 0.88
C LEU A 5 -3.99 -0.61 1.40
N LYS A 6 -4.93 -1.40 1.93
CA LYS A 6 -6.11 -0.92 2.63
C LYS A 6 -6.21 -1.61 3.98
N SER A 7 -6.38 -0.83 5.04
CA SER A 7 -6.64 -1.36 6.36
C SER A 7 -8.04 -1.96 6.43
N ARG A 8 -8.09 -3.14 7.04
CA ARG A 8 -9.30 -3.89 7.33
C ARG A 8 -9.26 -4.29 8.80
N PHE A 9 -10.42 -4.60 9.35
CA PHE A 9 -10.56 -4.87 10.77
C PHE A 9 -11.37 -6.14 10.99
N TYR A 10 -10.82 -7.06 11.78
CA TYR A 10 -11.56 -8.19 12.34
C TYR A 10 -12.10 -7.85 13.72
N VAL A 11 -13.11 -8.60 14.14
CA VAL A 11 -13.63 -8.58 15.51
C VAL A 11 -13.03 -9.76 16.27
N GLY A 12 -11.94 -9.52 16.99
CA GLY A 12 -11.34 -10.47 17.92
C GLY A 12 -12.06 -10.45 19.26
N VAL A 13 -12.22 -11.61 19.88
CA VAL A 13 -12.86 -11.74 21.19
C VAL A 13 -12.02 -12.63 22.11
N TYR A 14 -12.01 -12.32 23.40
CA TYR A 14 -11.37 -13.15 24.42
C TYR A 14 -12.23 -13.22 25.68
N ASP A 15 -12.15 -14.33 26.41
CA ASP A 15 -12.83 -14.48 27.70
C ASP A 15 -11.91 -13.87 28.79
N PRO A 16 -12.30 -12.78 29.46
CA PRO A 16 -11.48 -12.12 30.48
C PRO A 16 -11.29 -12.97 31.73
N SER A 17 -12.07 -14.04 31.92
CA SER A 17 -11.85 -15.00 33.01
C SER A 17 -10.68 -15.95 32.76
N THR A 18 -10.29 -16.11 31.49
CA THR A 18 -9.19 -17.00 31.08
C THR A 18 -7.95 -16.22 30.67
N TYR A 19 -8.13 -15.04 30.07
CA TYR A 19 -7.05 -14.24 29.50
C TYR A 19 -7.18 -12.77 29.91
N ASP A 20 -6.09 -12.16 30.38
CA ASP A 20 -6.05 -10.72 30.70
C ASP A 20 -6.19 -9.84 29.44
N SER A 21 -5.81 -10.38 28.28
CA SER A 21 -5.86 -9.69 26.99
C SER A 21 -6.03 -10.67 25.84
N TRP A 22 -6.46 -10.17 24.68
CA TRP A 22 -6.52 -10.95 23.45
C TRP A 22 -5.12 -11.44 23.03
N PRO A 23 -4.96 -12.69 22.55
CA PRO A 23 -3.64 -13.23 22.21
C PRO A 23 -3.01 -12.47 21.03
N TYR A 24 -1.98 -11.67 21.33
CA TYR A 24 -1.36 -10.71 20.39
C TYR A 24 -0.51 -11.33 19.28
N PHE A 25 -0.02 -12.56 19.44
CA PHE A 25 1.17 -12.99 18.68
C PHE A 25 0.86 -13.68 17.35
N HIS A 26 -0.30 -14.33 17.20
CA HIS A 26 -0.65 -15.05 15.97
C HIS A 26 -2.12 -14.85 15.62
N LEU A 27 -2.39 -14.22 14.47
CA LEU A 27 -3.75 -14.11 13.92
C LEU A 27 -4.43 -15.48 13.83
N ASP A 28 -3.65 -16.54 13.62
CA ASP A 28 -4.11 -17.93 13.56
C ASP A 28 -4.63 -18.49 14.90
N GLU A 29 -4.17 -17.97 16.03
CA GLU A 29 -4.48 -18.47 17.37
C GLU A 29 -5.60 -17.67 18.05
N GLY A 30 -5.96 -16.53 17.48
CA GLY A 30 -7.06 -15.70 17.96
C GLY A 30 -8.44 -16.33 17.74
N VAL A 31 -9.38 -15.97 18.62
CA VAL A 31 -10.81 -16.23 18.43
C VAL A 31 -11.47 -14.97 17.88
N TYR A 32 -12.30 -15.13 16.86
CA TYR A 32 -12.95 -14.04 16.14
C TYR A 32 -14.46 -14.25 16.01
N LEU A 33 -15.18 -13.22 15.59
CA LEU A 33 -16.56 -13.33 15.16
C LEU A 33 -16.67 -13.47 13.64
N SER A 34 -17.48 -14.44 13.22
CA SER A 34 -17.95 -14.58 11.84
C SER A 34 -19.11 -13.63 11.53
N LYS A 35 -19.48 -13.52 10.26
CA LYS A 35 -20.66 -12.75 9.80
C LYS A 35 -21.96 -13.13 10.53
N ASN A 36 -22.08 -14.41 10.90
CA ASN A 36 -23.25 -14.94 11.63
C ASN A 36 -23.08 -14.87 13.16
N LYS A 37 -22.12 -14.07 13.66
CA LYS A 37 -21.84 -13.87 15.09
C LYS A 37 -21.53 -15.16 15.86
N ARG A 38 -20.89 -16.12 15.18
CA ARG A 38 -20.33 -17.33 15.80
C ARG A 38 -18.83 -17.16 15.99
N LEU A 39 -18.30 -17.69 17.09
CA LEU A 39 -16.85 -17.82 17.31
C LEU A 39 -16.23 -18.63 16.17
N CYS A 40 -15.13 -18.13 15.61
CA CYS A 40 -14.41 -18.76 14.50
C CYS A 40 -12.92 -18.42 14.54
N SER A 41 -12.15 -19.05 13.63
CA SER A 41 -10.77 -18.66 13.32
C SER A 41 -10.73 -17.48 12.34
N HIS A 42 -9.55 -16.87 12.17
CA HIS A 42 -9.39 -15.69 11.32
C HIS A 42 -9.88 -15.91 9.88
N LYS A 43 -9.76 -17.13 9.34
CA LYS A 43 -10.14 -17.50 7.96
C LYS A 43 -11.63 -17.30 7.65
N SER A 44 -12.48 -17.26 8.68
CA SER A 44 -13.92 -17.10 8.54
C SER A 44 -14.44 -15.89 9.33
N ALA A 45 -13.53 -15.02 9.79
CA ALA A 45 -13.87 -13.81 10.49
C ALA A 45 -14.53 -12.81 9.53
N ILE A 46 -15.47 -12.01 10.04
CA ILE A 46 -16.04 -10.91 9.27
C ILE A 46 -15.05 -9.75 9.19
N GLU A 47 -14.93 -9.18 7.98
CA GLU A 47 -14.05 -8.06 7.69
C GLU A 47 -14.81 -6.75 7.62
N PHE A 48 -14.25 -5.72 8.23
CA PHE A 48 -14.77 -4.36 8.17
C PHE A 48 -13.74 -3.41 7.55
N ASP A 49 -14.23 -2.40 6.85
CA ASP A 49 -13.44 -1.28 6.32
C ASP A 49 -13.24 -0.16 7.36
N ASP A 50 -13.93 -0.24 8.50
CA ASP A 50 -14.02 0.81 9.50
C ASP A 50 -14.01 0.17 10.90
N PRO A 51 -13.11 0.59 11.80
CA PRO A 51 -13.04 0.03 13.15
C PRO A 51 -14.32 0.28 13.95
N GLU A 52 -15.05 1.39 13.73
CA GLU A 52 -16.29 1.65 14.45
C GLU A 52 -17.39 0.65 14.08
N LYS A 53 -17.50 0.29 12.80
CA LYS A 53 -18.44 -0.75 12.36
C LYS A 53 -18.15 -2.11 12.98
N ALA A 54 -16.87 -2.43 13.19
CA ALA A 54 -16.46 -3.64 13.91
C ALA A 54 -16.91 -3.59 15.38
N ARG A 55 -16.80 -2.43 16.05
CA ARG A 55 -17.28 -2.23 17.42
C ARG A 55 -18.80 -2.33 17.53
N GLU A 56 -19.54 -1.71 16.62
CA GLU A 56 -21.01 -1.79 16.56
C GLU A 56 -21.48 -3.24 16.31
N PHE A 57 -20.80 -3.96 15.42
CA PHE A 57 -21.10 -5.37 15.15
C PHE A 57 -20.93 -6.22 16.41
N TYR A 58 -19.87 -6.00 17.18
CA TYR A 58 -19.65 -6.66 18.46
C TYR A 58 -20.69 -6.25 19.52
N ALA A 59 -21.01 -4.96 19.64
CA ALA A 59 -21.97 -4.47 20.65
C ALA A 59 -23.37 -5.09 20.48
N SER A 60 -23.75 -5.45 19.25
CA SER A 60 -25.00 -6.15 18.95
C SER A 60 -24.93 -7.67 19.11
N TRP A 61 -23.81 -8.24 19.58
CA TRP A 61 -23.64 -9.67 19.81
C TRP A 61 -24.16 -10.08 21.18
N GLN A 62 -24.94 -11.16 21.23
CA GLN A 62 -25.62 -11.62 22.46
C GLN A 62 -24.69 -12.02 23.62
N HIS A 63 -23.39 -12.22 23.35
CA HIS A 63 -22.40 -12.62 24.36
C HIS A 63 -21.37 -11.51 24.64
N ALA A 64 -21.66 -10.26 24.24
CA ALA A 64 -20.80 -9.11 24.45
C ALA A 64 -20.62 -8.74 25.94
N ASP A 65 -21.49 -9.25 26.81
CA ASP A 65 -21.40 -9.13 28.27
C ASP A 65 -20.31 -10.04 28.86
N ARG A 66 -20.14 -11.25 28.29
CA ARG A 66 -19.19 -12.26 28.78
C ARG A 66 -17.79 -12.07 28.22
N TYR A 67 -17.67 -11.82 26.92
CA TYR A 67 -16.38 -11.70 26.24
C TYR A 67 -15.94 -10.24 26.20
N ARG A 68 -14.66 -9.98 25.96
CA ARG A 68 -14.13 -8.65 25.66
C ARG A 68 -13.71 -8.54 24.19
N LEU A 69 -13.88 -7.35 23.63
CA LEU A 69 -13.52 -7.01 22.26
C LEU A 69 -12.04 -6.65 22.12
N HIS A 70 -11.43 -7.12 21.05
CA HIS A 70 -10.23 -6.56 20.45
C HIS A 70 -10.49 -6.31 18.95
N VAL A 71 -10.25 -5.08 18.48
CA VAL A 71 -10.36 -4.76 17.05
C VAL A 71 -9.00 -5.06 16.42
N CYS A 72 -8.93 -6.11 15.61
CA CYS A 72 -7.66 -6.57 15.04
C CYS A 72 -7.45 -5.93 13.65
N PRO A 73 -6.53 -4.95 13.50
CA PRO A 73 -6.22 -4.39 12.19
C PRO A 73 -5.39 -5.37 11.35
N PHE A 74 -5.64 -5.40 10.05
CA PHE A 74 -4.81 -6.10 9.07
C PHE A 74 -4.82 -5.36 7.74
N GLN A 75 -3.82 -5.58 6.91
CA GLN A 75 -3.70 -4.93 5.61
C GLN A 75 -4.04 -5.90 4.49
N THR A 76 -4.87 -5.45 3.55
CA THR A 76 -5.18 -6.20 2.32
C THR A 76 -4.74 -5.42 1.10
N HIS A 77 -4.34 -6.15 0.06
CA HIS A 77 -4.07 -5.56 -1.25
C HIS A 77 -5.39 -5.38 -1.98
N VAL A 78 -5.68 -4.15 -2.40
CA VAL A 78 -6.87 -3.84 -3.19
C VAL A 78 -6.43 -3.31 -4.54
N GLU A 79 -7.04 -3.82 -5.61
CA GLU A 79 -6.83 -3.27 -6.95
C GLU A 79 -7.42 -1.86 -7.02
N VAL A 80 -6.59 -0.89 -7.40
CA VAL A 80 -7.01 0.49 -7.60
C VAL A 80 -6.66 0.95 -9.01
N PRO A 81 -7.49 1.82 -9.63
CA PRO A 81 -7.10 2.47 -10.87
C PRO A 81 -5.82 3.29 -10.64
N MET A 82 -4.92 3.29 -11.64
CA MET A 82 -3.68 4.06 -11.56
C MET A 82 -4.02 5.54 -11.39
N PRO A 83 -3.45 6.25 -10.40
CA PRO A 83 -3.67 7.67 -10.25
C PRO A 83 -3.22 8.42 -11.51
N VAL A 84 -3.94 9.48 -11.86
CA VAL A 84 -3.51 10.40 -12.92
C VAL A 84 -2.50 11.36 -12.30
N PHE A 85 -1.25 11.23 -12.70
CA PHE A 85 -0.17 12.12 -12.28
C PHE A 85 0.00 13.26 -13.29
N PRO A 86 0.44 14.46 -12.86
CA PRO A 86 0.90 15.52 -13.78
C PRO A 86 1.94 15.03 -14.77
N ASP A 87 2.09 15.67 -15.93
CA ASP A 87 2.97 15.19 -17.01
C ASP A 87 4.46 15.18 -16.63
N ASP A 88 4.86 16.09 -15.76
CA ASP A 88 6.20 16.27 -15.18
C ASP A 88 6.48 15.34 -13.99
N HIS A 89 5.46 14.65 -13.46
CA HIS A 89 5.63 13.73 -12.35
C HIS A 89 6.46 12.49 -12.78
N PRO A 90 7.37 11.97 -11.93
CA PRO A 90 8.21 10.79 -12.23
C PRO A 90 7.45 9.60 -12.84
N ARG A 91 6.25 9.30 -12.33
CA ARG A 91 5.40 8.20 -12.85
C ARG A 91 4.87 8.45 -14.26
N SER A 92 4.53 9.68 -14.61
CA SER A 92 4.10 10.04 -15.97
C SER A 92 5.27 9.97 -16.94
N ILE A 93 6.45 10.45 -16.54
CA ILE A 93 7.69 10.32 -17.31
C ILE A 93 8.02 8.84 -17.55
N LEU A 94 8.03 8.02 -16.48
CA LEU A 94 8.27 6.58 -16.58
C LEU A 94 7.27 5.86 -17.49
N ARG A 95 5.99 6.24 -17.45
CA ARG A 95 4.97 5.69 -18.35
C ARG A 95 5.23 6.05 -19.81
N ARG A 96 5.68 7.28 -20.09
CA ARG A 96 6.08 7.70 -21.44
C ARG A 96 7.30 6.91 -21.92
N ILE A 97 8.30 6.71 -21.06
CA ILE A 97 9.48 5.90 -21.39
C ILE A 97 9.09 4.44 -21.64
N GLU A 98 8.25 3.84 -20.79
CA GLU A 98 7.80 2.45 -20.95
C GLU A 98 7.05 2.23 -22.27
N SER A 99 6.33 3.25 -22.75
CA SER A 99 5.54 3.18 -23.99
C SER A 99 6.38 3.39 -25.26
N ASN A 100 7.48 4.15 -25.17
CA ASN A 100 8.26 4.58 -26.33
C ASN A 100 9.66 3.95 -26.42
N GLU A 101 10.19 3.44 -25.31
CA GLU A 101 11.56 2.97 -25.21
C GLU A 101 11.65 1.51 -24.76
N PRO A 102 12.76 0.81 -25.08
CA PRO A 102 13.01 -0.52 -24.59
C PRO A 102 13.06 -0.60 -23.06
N ARG A 103 12.67 -1.77 -22.51
CA ARG A 103 12.61 -2.04 -21.06
C ARG A 103 13.88 -1.68 -20.28
N TYR A 104 15.06 -1.81 -20.90
CA TYR A 104 16.33 -1.49 -20.24
C TYR A 104 16.55 0.03 -20.04
N ILE A 105 15.99 0.88 -20.91
CA ILE A 105 15.97 2.34 -20.73
C ILE A 105 15.04 2.68 -19.57
N PHE A 106 13.83 2.11 -19.58
CA PHE A 106 12.87 2.24 -18.48
C PHE A 106 13.49 1.85 -17.13
N ASN A 107 14.15 0.69 -17.04
CA ASN A 107 14.78 0.22 -15.80
C ASN A 107 15.89 1.18 -15.30
N THR A 108 16.60 1.83 -16.22
CA THR A 108 17.63 2.82 -15.88
C THR A 108 16.99 4.08 -15.28
N ALA A 109 15.94 4.60 -15.92
CA ALA A 109 15.18 5.73 -15.41
C ALA A 109 14.51 5.42 -14.06
N LEU A 110 13.93 4.23 -13.91
CA LEU A 110 13.28 3.79 -12.68
C LEU A 110 14.25 3.80 -11.50
N ARG A 111 15.43 3.19 -11.66
CA ARG A 111 16.49 3.20 -10.63
C ARG A 111 16.93 4.62 -10.28
N TRP A 112 17.10 5.45 -11.30
CA TRP A 112 17.50 6.84 -11.10
C TRP A 112 16.46 7.61 -10.27
N PHE A 113 15.17 7.50 -10.58
CA PHE A 113 14.11 8.11 -9.77
C PHE A 113 14.01 7.55 -8.35
N PHE A 114 14.44 6.31 -8.10
CA PHE A 114 14.59 5.77 -6.74
C PHE A 114 15.85 6.29 -6.01
N GLY A 115 16.65 7.15 -6.64
CA GLY A 115 17.90 7.66 -6.08
C GLY A 115 19.05 6.65 -6.10
N ASP A 116 18.89 5.53 -6.80
CA ASP A 116 19.97 4.54 -6.95
C ASP A 116 20.95 4.99 -8.04
N SER A 117 22.16 5.33 -7.62
CA SER A 117 23.26 5.72 -8.51
C SER A 117 24.13 4.54 -8.96
N ARG A 118 23.82 3.32 -8.51
CA ARG A 118 24.61 2.12 -8.83
C ARG A 118 24.02 1.42 -10.04
N PHE A 119 24.60 1.71 -11.20
CA PHE A 119 24.30 0.99 -12.42
C PHE A 119 25.34 -0.11 -12.66
N PHE A 120 24.92 -1.37 -12.65
CA PHE A 120 25.76 -2.52 -13.03
C PHE A 120 25.85 -2.64 -14.57
N LEU A 121 26.22 -1.55 -15.25
CA LEU A 121 26.29 -1.45 -16.71
C LEU A 121 27.64 -0.85 -17.12
N ALA A 122 28.12 -1.22 -18.32
CA ALA A 122 29.31 -0.62 -18.89
C ALA A 122 29.11 0.90 -19.13
N LYS A 123 30.17 1.69 -18.99
CA LYS A 123 30.14 3.16 -19.20
C LYS A 123 29.59 3.55 -20.58
N SER A 124 29.95 2.79 -21.62
CA SER A 124 29.45 3.01 -22.98
C SER A 124 27.94 2.80 -23.10
N THR A 125 27.40 1.81 -22.40
CA THR A 125 25.96 1.55 -22.32
C THR A 125 25.24 2.67 -21.57
N LEU A 126 25.79 3.13 -20.45
CA LEU A 126 25.22 4.26 -19.70
C LEU A 126 25.22 5.55 -20.51
N ALA A 127 26.27 5.81 -21.30
CA ALA A 127 26.30 6.96 -22.20
C ALA A 127 25.17 6.90 -23.26
N LYS A 128 24.86 5.72 -23.80
CA LYS A 128 23.73 5.51 -24.71
C LYS A 128 22.39 5.73 -24.00
N HIS A 129 22.22 5.16 -22.81
CA HIS A 129 21.00 5.34 -22.02
C HIS A 129 20.77 6.81 -21.69
N ARG A 130 21.81 7.51 -21.20
CA ARG A 130 21.76 8.95 -20.91
C ARG A 130 21.30 9.75 -22.11
N LYS A 131 21.87 9.49 -23.30
CA LYS A 131 21.49 10.23 -24.52
C LYS A 131 19.99 10.15 -24.81
N ILE A 132 19.38 8.99 -24.59
CA ILE A 132 17.94 8.78 -24.77
C ILE A 132 17.15 9.46 -23.64
N LEU A 133 17.57 9.25 -22.40
CA LEU A 133 16.89 9.75 -21.20
C LEU A 133 16.90 11.29 -21.09
N LEU A 134 17.89 11.97 -21.67
CA LEU A 134 17.90 13.44 -21.75
C LEU A 134 16.69 14.02 -22.50
N ALA A 135 16.12 13.30 -23.47
CA ALA A 135 14.89 13.72 -24.16
C ALA A 135 13.67 13.75 -23.23
N TYR A 136 13.75 13.06 -22.09
CA TYR A 136 12.74 13.02 -21.04
C TYR A 136 13.10 13.91 -19.84
N GLY A 137 14.13 14.75 -19.96
CA GLY A 137 14.63 15.60 -18.87
C GLY A 137 15.42 14.87 -17.78
N ILE A 138 15.87 13.63 -18.05
CA ILE A 138 16.60 12.81 -17.07
C ILE A 138 18.10 12.82 -17.40
N ASP A 139 18.90 13.37 -16.49
CA ASP A 139 20.36 13.21 -16.51
C ASP A 139 20.82 12.25 -15.41
N ILE A 140 21.15 11.02 -15.80
CA ILE A 140 21.59 9.96 -14.87
C ILE A 140 22.96 10.20 -14.23
N ASN A 141 23.70 11.23 -14.67
CA ASN A 141 24.93 11.68 -14.01
C ASN A 141 24.65 12.65 -12.86
N CYS A 142 23.44 13.20 -12.79
CA CYS A 142 22.97 14.05 -11.72
C CYS A 142 22.07 13.25 -10.77
N LYS A 143 21.81 13.78 -9.57
CA LYS A 143 20.75 13.24 -8.72
C LYS A 143 19.38 13.70 -9.25
N PRO A 144 18.32 12.91 -9.06
CA PRO A 144 16.97 13.36 -9.37
C PRO A 144 16.58 14.54 -8.46
N ASP A 145 15.95 15.55 -9.05
CA ASP A 145 15.34 16.66 -8.30
C ASP A 145 14.11 16.18 -7.52
N VAL A 146 13.41 15.17 -8.05
CA VAL A 146 12.22 14.55 -7.45
C VAL A 146 12.38 13.04 -7.41
N LEU A 147 12.26 12.45 -6.23
CA LEU A 147 12.30 11.00 -6.06
C LEU A 147 10.93 10.37 -6.34
N LEU A 148 10.93 9.09 -6.75
CA LEU A 148 9.72 8.32 -6.90
C LEU A 148 9.17 7.93 -5.52
N GLU A 149 8.06 8.53 -5.14
CA GLU A 149 7.37 8.19 -3.90
C GLU A 149 6.63 6.84 -4.00
N PRO A 150 6.51 6.09 -2.89
CA PRO A 150 5.61 4.94 -2.81
C PRO A 150 4.16 5.40 -3.09
N LEU A 151 3.34 4.50 -3.62
CA LEU A 151 1.93 4.82 -3.82
C LEU A 151 1.27 5.06 -2.45
N PRO A 152 0.43 6.10 -2.30
CA PRO A 152 -0.22 6.37 -1.03
C PRO A 152 -1.13 5.21 -0.61
N SER A 153 -1.21 4.97 0.70
CA SER A 153 -2.19 4.03 1.27
C SER A 153 -3.60 4.56 0.99
N LEU A 154 -4.55 3.66 0.72
CA LEU A 154 -5.96 4.04 0.59
C LEU A 154 -6.51 4.71 1.86
N ASP A 155 -5.90 4.40 3.01
CA ASP A 155 -6.33 4.91 4.31
C ASP A 155 -5.92 6.37 4.53
N GLU A 156 -4.90 6.86 3.82
CA GLU A 156 -4.37 8.23 4.01
C GLU A 156 -5.11 9.26 3.16
N LYS A 157 -5.53 8.89 1.94
CA LYS A 157 -6.37 9.72 1.05
C LYS A 157 -7.19 8.84 0.11
N PRO A 158 -8.52 9.06 -0.03
CA PRO A 158 -9.25 8.48 -1.15
C PRO A 158 -8.60 9.02 -2.43
N TYR A 159 -8.26 8.13 -3.36
CA TYR A 159 -7.81 8.47 -4.71
C TYR A 159 -8.96 9.17 -5.45
N SER A 160 -9.22 10.43 -5.11
CA SER A 160 -10.22 11.28 -5.74
C SER A 160 -9.54 12.58 -6.16
N SER A 161 -9.46 12.75 -7.48
CA SER A 161 -9.18 13.98 -8.22
C SER A 161 -8.00 14.85 -7.75
N LYS A 162 -6.87 14.70 -8.45
CA LYS A 162 -5.71 15.63 -8.52
C LYS A 162 -5.08 15.97 -7.15
N PRO A 163 -4.01 15.27 -6.73
CA PRO A 163 -3.18 15.76 -5.64
C PRO A 163 -2.53 17.08 -6.06
N SER A 164 -2.83 18.16 -5.33
CA SER A 164 -2.11 19.43 -5.43
C SER A 164 -0.66 19.23 -4.98
N LEU A 165 0.28 19.57 -5.85
CA LEU A 165 1.69 19.63 -5.52
C LEU A 165 1.91 20.71 -4.46
N SER A 166 2.49 20.34 -3.33
CA SER A 166 3.16 21.29 -2.44
C SER A 166 4.58 21.42 -2.94
N VAL A 167 4.96 22.62 -3.37
CA VAL A 167 6.34 22.97 -3.69
C VAL A 167 7.05 23.23 -2.36
N VAL A 168 8.19 22.57 -2.13
CA VAL A 168 9.12 22.88 -1.03
C VAL A 168 10.00 24.05 -1.45
#